data_AF-X0SLM8-F1
#
_entry.id   AF-X0SLM8-F1
#
_cell.length_a   1.000
_cell.length_b   1.000
_cell.length_c   1.000
_cell.angle_alpha   90.00
_cell.angle_beta   90.00
_cell.angle_gamma   90.00
#
_symmetry.space_group_name_H-M   'P 1'
#
loop_
_entity.id
_entity.type
_entity.pdbx_description
1 polymer ?
#
loop_
_entity_poly.entity_id
_entity_poly.type
_entity_poly.pdbx_seq_one_letter_code
_entity_poly.pdbx_strand_id
1 'polypeptide(L)'
;MLTEESDFTRMRQLLVFWAHDDTVEPEMCYRYRIRLGVFNPIAGTEQFSEQDRHLKNRVVLWSEFSDTTEPVEVPGMQYFFPCEIAEARRAVTVQVCRYVLGYWYCNDFMVKPGEVIGKVTKSETGRPEEGAVVPERIDYTTGAVLVDVTPVNDFSAGKDPRARRYFDILYSPDGADIERMPIKSRYWGKELQSRFAEIKKSEKVPREPLRERGSRMAELRRAVPGEEYEEE
;
A
#
# COMPACT_ATOMS: atom_id res chain seq x y z
N MET A 1 -30.01 13.18 -29.97
CA MET A 1 -29.53 12.02 -30.75
C MET A 1 -28.19 12.40 -31.34
N LEU A 2 -27.15 11.57 -31.20
CA LEU A 2 -25.81 11.85 -31.76
C LEU A 2 -25.81 11.52 -33.27
N THR A 3 -25.17 12.36 -34.07
CA THR A 3 -25.02 12.25 -35.53
C THR A 3 -23.55 12.38 -35.93
N GLU A 4 -23.21 12.10 -37.18
CA GLU A 4 -21.83 12.28 -37.71
C GLU A 4 -21.31 13.72 -37.59
N GLU A 5 -22.21 14.71 -37.57
CA GLU A 5 -21.87 16.12 -37.41
C GLU A 5 -21.70 16.55 -35.93
N SER A 6 -21.87 15.62 -34.99
CA SER A 6 -21.75 15.93 -33.57
C SER A 6 -20.29 16.21 -33.21
N ASP A 7 -20.00 17.46 -32.85
CA ASP A 7 -18.70 17.88 -32.39
C ASP A 7 -18.48 17.46 -30.91
N PHE A 8 -17.84 16.31 -30.72
CA PHE A 8 -17.51 15.78 -29.40
C PHE A 8 -16.53 16.66 -28.61
N THR A 9 -15.79 17.57 -29.27
CA THR A 9 -14.90 18.52 -28.57
C THR A 9 -15.68 19.58 -27.79
N ARG A 10 -16.99 19.74 -28.08
CA ARG A 10 -17.91 20.66 -27.40
C ARG A 10 -18.72 20.01 -26.28
N MET A 11 -18.59 18.69 -26.06
CA MET A 11 -19.25 18.03 -24.93
C MET A 11 -18.64 18.49 -23.61
N ARG A 12 -19.42 19.24 -22.82
CA ARG A 12 -18.96 19.82 -21.55
C ARG A 12 -18.91 18.82 -20.39
N GLN A 13 -19.57 17.67 -20.51
CA GLN A 13 -19.54 16.65 -19.46
C GLN A 13 -18.35 15.71 -19.65
N LEU A 14 -17.38 15.83 -18.76
CA LEU A 14 -16.26 14.90 -18.65
C LEU A 14 -16.79 13.53 -18.20
N LEU A 15 -16.43 12.49 -18.95
CA LEU A 15 -16.63 11.11 -18.51
C LEU A 15 -15.56 10.78 -17.46
N VAL A 16 -15.96 10.74 -16.19
CA VAL A 16 -15.09 10.30 -15.10
C VAL A 16 -15.29 8.82 -14.85
N PHE A 17 -14.20 8.06 -14.88
CA PHE A 17 -14.19 6.65 -14.51
C PHE A 17 -13.02 6.36 -13.56
N TRP A 18 -13.16 5.31 -12.77
CA TRP A 18 -12.14 4.84 -11.83
C TRP A 18 -11.70 3.44 -12.25
N ALA A 19 -10.40 3.20 -12.22
CA ALA A 19 -9.82 1.88 -12.39
C ALA A 19 -9.01 1.56 -11.14
N HIS A 20 -9.13 0.32 -10.66
CA HIS A 20 -8.38 -0.19 -9.53
C HIS A 20 -7.58 -1.40 -10.00
N ASP A 21 -6.31 -1.44 -9.62
CA ASP A 21 -5.44 -2.60 -9.80
C ASP A 21 -5.23 -3.25 -8.43
N ASP A 22 -5.77 -4.45 -8.27
CA ASP A 22 -5.65 -5.27 -7.06
C ASP A 22 -4.56 -6.35 -7.19
N THR A 23 -3.77 -6.31 -8.27
CA THR A 23 -2.70 -7.27 -8.56
C THR A 23 -1.31 -6.75 -8.22
N VAL A 24 -1.23 -5.56 -7.63
CA VAL A 24 0.04 -4.92 -7.25
C VAL A 24 0.78 -5.74 -6.20
N GLU A 25 2.10 -5.82 -6.36
CA GLU A 25 3.00 -6.47 -5.41
C GLU A 25 3.64 -5.41 -4.49
N PRO A 26 3.80 -5.70 -3.18
CA PRO A 26 4.53 -4.82 -2.27
C PRO A 26 5.96 -4.57 -2.73
N GLU A 27 6.50 -3.39 -2.38
CA GLU A 27 7.88 -2.97 -2.68
C GLU A 27 8.19 -2.80 -4.17
N MET A 28 7.18 -2.93 -5.02
CA MET A 28 7.30 -2.67 -6.46
C MET A 28 6.86 -1.25 -6.81
N CYS A 29 7.38 -0.77 -7.95
CA CYS A 29 7.06 0.54 -8.50
C CYS A 29 6.34 0.38 -9.85
N TYR A 30 5.18 1.02 -9.99
CA TYR A 30 4.31 0.87 -11.16
C TYR A 30 4.09 2.21 -11.86
N ARG A 31 3.85 2.14 -13.17
CA ARG A 31 3.33 3.26 -13.97
C ARG A 31 2.13 2.77 -14.76
N TYR A 32 1.08 3.58 -14.81
CA TYR A 32 -0.17 3.20 -15.44
C TYR A 32 -0.39 3.99 -16.73
N ARG A 33 -1.11 3.37 -17.66
CA ARG A 33 -1.70 4.02 -18.83
C ARG A 33 -3.04 3.36 -19.10
N ILE A 34 -4.00 4.14 -19.58
CA ILE A 34 -5.36 3.67 -19.83
C ILE A 34 -5.69 3.91 -21.29
N ARG A 35 -6.41 2.97 -21.92
CA ARG A 35 -7.06 3.20 -23.22
C ARG A 35 -8.51 2.78 -23.13
N LEU A 36 -9.35 3.44 -23.90
CA LEU A 36 -10.78 3.14 -23.96
C LEU A 36 -11.05 2.24 -25.16
N GLY A 37 -11.82 1.18 -24.94
CA GLY A 37 -12.34 0.32 -25.99
C GLY A 37 -13.84 0.50 -26.07
N VAL A 38 -14.35 0.87 -27.25
CA VAL A 38 -15.78 0.96 -27.51
C VAL A 38 -16.16 -0.13 -28.49
N PHE A 39 -17.26 -0.83 -28.23
CA PHE A 39 -17.78 -1.82 -29.18
C PHE A 39 -18.20 -1.14 -30.47
N ASN A 40 -17.78 -1.70 -31.60
CA ASN A 40 -18.22 -1.29 -32.91
C ASN A 40 -19.56 -1.97 -33.23
N PRO A 41 -20.70 -1.25 -33.21
CA PRO A 41 -22.01 -1.87 -33.33
C PRO A 41 -22.28 -2.45 -34.72
N ILE A 42 -21.53 -2.02 -35.75
CA ILE A 42 -21.71 -2.47 -37.13
C ILE A 42 -20.59 -3.40 -37.61
N ALA A 43 -19.68 -3.81 -36.72
CA ALA A 43 -18.65 -4.80 -37.07
C ALA A 43 -19.27 -6.09 -37.61
N GLY A 44 -18.66 -6.63 -38.67
CA GLY A 44 -19.14 -7.82 -39.38
C GLY A 44 -20.30 -7.57 -40.36
N THR A 45 -20.81 -6.33 -40.46
CA THR A 45 -21.84 -5.96 -41.44
C THR A 45 -21.23 -5.33 -42.70
N GLU A 46 -22.06 -5.07 -43.72
CA GLU A 46 -21.68 -4.30 -44.92
C GLU A 46 -22.03 -2.79 -44.79
N GLN A 47 -22.38 -2.31 -43.60
CA GLN A 47 -22.85 -0.93 -43.36
C GLN A 47 -21.69 0.08 -43.22
N PHE A 48 -20.59 -0.11 -43.96
CA PHE A 48 -19.41 0.76 -43.91
C PHE A 48 -19.33 1.65 -45.15
N SER A 49 -18.84 2.88 -44.96
CA SER A 49 -18.37 3.71 -46.07
C SER A 49 -17.14 3.08 -46.74
N GLU A 50 -16.81 3.46 -47.98
CA GLU A 50 -15.58 3.00 -48.63
C GLU A 50 -14.31 3.40 -47.85
N GLN A 51 -14.35 4.53 -47.12
CA GLN A 51 -13.23 5.03 -46.31
C GLN A 51 -13.03 4.18 -45.04
N ASP A 52 -14.12 3.73 -44.42
CA ASP A 52 -14.12 3.00 -43.14
C ASP A 52 -14.18 1.48 -43.29
N ARG A 53 -14.15 0.98 -44.53
CA ARG A 53 -14.21 -0.46 -44.86
C ARG A 53 -13.14 -1.28 -44.12
N HIS A 54 -12.01 -0.66 -43.77
CA HIS A 54 -10.93 -1.25 -43.00
C HIS A 54 -11.31 -1.59 -41.54
N LEU A 55 -12.38 -1.00 -41.00
CA LEU A 55 -12.90 -1.25 -39.64
C LEU A 55 -13.88 -2.43 -39.59
N LYS A 56 -14.26 -3.01 -40.73
CA LYS A 56 -15.31 -4.04 -40.84
C LYS A 56 -15.15 -5.20 -39.87
N ASN A 57 -13.93 -5.68 -39.69
CA ASN A 57 -13.63 -6.82 -38.82
C ASN A 57 -13.14 -6.40 -37.42
N ARG A 58 -13.22 -5.11 -37.07
CA ARG A 58 -12.81 -4.60 -35.75
C ARG A 58 -14.02 -4.51 -34.82
N VAL A 59 -14.15 -5.49 -33.94
CA VAL A 59 -15.23 -5.58 -32.93
C VAL A 59 -15.10 -4.50 -31.85
N VAL A 60 -13.87 -4.08 -31.53
CA VAL A 60 -13.59 -3.02 -30.56
C VAL A 60 -12.75 -1.93 -31.25
N LEU A 61 -13.22 -0.70 -31.13
CA LEU A 61 -12.48 0.50 -31.49
C LEU A 61 -11.72 0.97 -30.26
N TRP A 62 -10.40 0.84 -30.30
CA TRP A 62 -9.52 1.29 -29.24
C TRP A 62 -9.10 2.73 -29.48
N SER A 63 -9.13 3.55 -28.44
CA SER A 63 -8.39 4.79 -28.41
C SER A 63 -6.89 4.51 -28.36
N GLU A 64 -6.11 5.56 -28.60
CA GLU A 64 -4.72 5.58 -28.14
C GLU A 64 -4.64 5.42 -26.62
N PHE A 65 -3.48 5.00 -26.14
CA PHE A 65 -3.20 5.04 -24.72
C PHE A 65 -3.12 6.48 -24.22
N SER A 66 -3.56 6.70 -22.99
CA SER A 66 -3.26 7.89 -22.22
C SER A 66 -1.76 8.05 -22.06
N ASP A 67 -1.37 9.25 -21.65
CA ASP A 67 -0.03 9.46 -21.11
C ASP A 67 0.23 8.53 -19.93
N THR A 68 1.50 8.19 -19.77
CA THR A 68 1.95 7.35 -18.67
C THR A 68 1.92 8.17 -17.38
N THR A 69 1.38 7.61 -16.31
CA THR A 69 1.39 8.27 -15.00
C THR A 69 2.81 8.40 -14.46
N GLU A 70 2.98 9.28 -13.48
CA GLU A 70 4.15 9.25 -12.60
C GLU A 70 4.28 7.87 -11.92
N PRO A 71 5.51 7.47 -11.54
CA PRO A 71 5.72 6.24 -10.79
C PRO A 71 4.96 6.25 -9.47
N VAL A 72 4.31 5.14 -9.16
CA VAL A 72 3.62 4.88 -7.89
C VAL A 72 4.35 3.74 -7.20
N GLU A 73 4.92 4.02 -6.03
CA GLU A 73 5.57 3.01 -5.20
C GLU A 73 4.56 2.37 -4.25
N VAL A 74 4.54 1.04 -4.22
CA VAL A 74 3.75 0.28 -3.28
C VAL A 74 4.61 0.00 -2.05
N PRO A 75 4.24 0.49 -0.86
CA PRO A 75 5.04 0.26 0.34
C PRO A 75 5.09 -1.24 0.67
N GLY A 76 6.17 -1.65 1.33
CA GLY A 76 6.27 -2.98 1.90
C GLY A 76 5.17 -3.23 2.92
N MET A 77 4.76 -4.48 3.07
CA MET A 77 3.68 -4.87 4.00
C MET A 77 4.20 -5.28 5.38
N GLN A 78 5.53 -5.26 5.56
CA GLN A 78 6.19 -5.64 6.79
C GLN A 78 7.52 -4.89 6.97
N TYR A 79 7.76 -4.42 8.17
CA TYR A 79 9.01 -3.78 8.56
C TYR A 79 9.43 -4.26 9.95
N PHE A 80 10.73 -4.27 10.23
CA PHE A 80 11.22 -4.45 11.59
C PHE A 80 12.26 -3.39 11.97
N PHE A 81 12.24 -3.00 13.24
CA PHE A 81 12.97 -1.85 13.75
C PHE A 81 13.71 -2.24 15.04
N PRO A 82 15.05 -2.28 15.03
CA PRO A 82 15.83 -2.59 16.23
C PRO A 82 15.80 -1.39 17.18
N CYS A 83 15.08 -1.52 18.28
CA CYS A 83 14.78 -0.40 19.18
C CYS A 83 15.78 -0.31 20.33
N GLU A 84 16.01 -1.42 21.04
CA GLU A 84 16.80 -1.44 22.27
C GLU A 84 17.67 -2.68 22.39
N ILE A 85 18.78 -2.57 23.11
CA ILE A 85 19.69 -3.68 23.40
C ILE A 85 19.71 -3.96 24.90
N ALA A 86 19.54 -5.23 25.26
CA ALA A 86 19.78 -5.75 26.59
C ALA A 86 21.16 -6.43 26.61
N GLU A 87 22.23 -5.63 26.78
CA GLU A 87 23.63 -6.08 26.68
C GLU A 87 23.93 -7.30 27.56
N ALA A 88 23.46 -7.29 28.81
CA ALA A 88 23.66 -8.39 29.77
C ALA A 88 23.06 -9.73 29.31
N ARG A 89 22.02 -9.69 28.46
CA ARG A 89 21.33 -10.88 27.94
C ARG A 89 21.68 -11.18 26.49
N ARG A 90 22.53 -10.35 25.86
CA ARG A 90 22.79 -10.36 24.41
C ARG A 90 21.51 -10.48 23.59
N ALA A 91 20.51 -9.68 23.95
CA ALA A 91 19.21 -9.69 23.30
C ALA A 91 18.87 -8.29 22.79
N VAL A 92 18.08 -8.23 21.73
CA VAL A 92 17.63 -6.98 21.11
C VAL A 92 16.12 -6.95 21.10
N THR A 93 15.54 -5.85 21.56
CA THR A 93 14.12 -5.58 21.34
C THR A 93 13.95 -5.05 19.93
N VAL A 94 13.29 -5.83 19.09
CA VAL A 94 12.96 -5.51 17.71
C VAL A 94 11.45 -5.33 17.61
N GLN A 95 11.01 -4.16 17.18
CA GLN A 95 9.61 -3.92 16.86
C GLN A 95 9.33 -4.41 15.44
N VAL A 96 8.43 -5.38 15.26
CA VAL A 96 7.98 -5.79 13.93
C VAL A 96 6.59 -5.22 13.68
N CYS A 97 6.43 -4.55 12.55
CA CYS A 97 5.18 -3.97 12.09
C CYS A 97 4.70 -4.68 10.82
N ARG A 98 3.42 -5.07 10.79
CA ARG A 98 2.77 -5.75 9.67
C ARG A 98 1.50 -4.99 9.27
N TYR A 99 1.29 -4.82 7.97
CA TYR A 99 0.06 -4.24 7.42
C TYR A 99 -0.98 -5.34 7.17
N VAL A 100 -2.12 -5.26 7.86
CA VAL A 100 -3.19 -6.27 7.81
C VAL A 100 -4.55 -5.56 7.82
N LEU A 101 -5.44 -5.93 6.90
CA LEU A 101 -6.81 -5.39 6.82
C LEU A 101 -6.87 -3.85 6.83
N GLY A 102 -5.94 -3.18 6.15
CA GLY A 102 -5.91 -1.72 6.04
C GLY A 102 -5.21 -1.00 7.19
N TYR A 103 -4.72 -1.71 8.20
CA TYR A 103 -4.09 -1.13 9.39
C TYR A 103 -2.70 -1.70 9.65
N TRP A 104 -1.84 -0.85 10.21
CA TRP A 104 -0.56 -1.28 10.76
C TRP A 104 -0.76 -1.86 12.16
N TYR A 105 -0.15 -3.03 12.38
CA TYR A 105 -0.03 -3.65 13.69
C TYR A 105 1.44 -3.79 14.01
N CYS A 106 1.86 -3.35 15.18
CA CYS A 106 3.24 -3.44 15.62
C CYS A 106 3.32 -4.24 16.92
N ASN A 107 4.35 -5.06 17.05
CA ASN A 107 4.63 -5.78 18.29
C ASN A 107 6.13 -5.84 18.56
N ASP A 108 6.49 -5.79 19.84
CA ASP A 108 7.88 -5.81 20.28
C ASP A 108 8.32 -7.23 20.63
N PHE A 109 9.46 -7.64 20.06
CA PHE A 109 10.02 -8.96 20.27
C PHE A 109 11.44 -8.83 20.82
N MET A 110 11.71 -9.46 21.96
CA MET A 110 13.07 -9.65 22.44
C MET A 110 13.68 -10.87 21.73
N VAL A 111 14.66 -10.62 20.86
CA VAL A 111 15.29 -11.63 20.00
C VAL A 111 16.75 -11.80 20.39
N LYS A 112 17.23 -13.04 20.43
CA LYS A 112 18.64 -13.41 20.66
C LYS A 112 19.32 -13.89 19.37
N PRO A 113 20.66 -13.83 19.31
CA PRO A 113 21.42 -14.48 18.24
C PRO A 113 20.98 -15.92 18.00
N GLY A 114 20.74 -16.28 16.74
CA GLY A 114 20.21 -17.56 16.28
C GLY A 114 18.68 -17.65 16.21
N GLU A 115 17.94 -16.66 16.71
CA GLU A 115 16.48 -16.65 16.65
C GLU A 115 15.96 -15.90 15.41
N VAL A 116 14.83 -16.37 14.87
CA VAL A 116 14.07 -15.66 13.83
C VAL A 116 13.45 -14.41 14.43
N ILE A 117 13.51 -13.31 13.70
CA ILE A 117 12.88 -12.04 14.08
C ILE A 117 11.37 -12.14 13.88
N GLY A 118 10.64 -11.86 14.96
CA GLY A 118 9.19 -11.91 15.00
C GLY A 118 8.63 -13.32 15.17
N LYS A 119 7.34 -13.40 15.49
CA LYS A 119 6.60 -14.66 15.69
C LYS A 119 5.10 -14.42 15.55
N VAL A 120 4.35 -15.48 15.26
CA VAL A 120 2.89 -15.43 15.27
C VAL A 120 2.41 -15.09 16.68
N THR A 121 1.62 -14.02 16.81
CA THR A 121 1.09 -13.56 18.10
C THR A 121 -0.42 -13.36 18.00
N LYS A 122 -1.14 -13.59 19.09
CA LYS A 122 -2.56 -13.22 19.17
C LYS A 122 -2.67 -11.70 19.18
N SER A 123 -3.67 -11.13 18.52
CA SER A 123 -3.85 -9.69 18.52
C SER A 123 -4.24 -9.22 19.93
N GLU A 124 -3.33 -8.53 20.61
CA GLU A 124 -3.56 -7.87 21.90
C GLU A 124 -4.19 -6.49 21.68
N THR A 125 -5.25 -6.39 20.88
CA THR A 125 -6.05 -5.18 20.93
C THR A 125 -6.88 -5.20 22.20
N GLY A 126 -6.65 -4.21 23.07
CA GLY A 126 -7.68 -3.74 24.01
C GLY A 126 -9.01 -3.55 23.28
N ARG A 127 -10.13 -3.64 24.03
CA ARG A 127 -11.51 -3.72 23.52
C ARG A 127 -11.63 -3.10 22.12
N PRO A 128 -11.95 -3.89 21.08
CA PRO A 128 -12.12 -3.33 19.74
C PRO A 128 -13.10 -2.17 19.84
N GLU A 129 -12.74 -1.03 19.26
CA GLU A 129 -13.72 0.04 19.03
C GLU A 129 -14.93 -0.59 18.34
N GLU A 130 -16.14 -0.27 18.80
CA GLU A 130 -17.36 -0.99 18.42
C GLU A 130 -17.45 -1.19 16.88
N GLY A 131 -17.43 -2.45 16.45
CA GLY A 131 -17.56 -2.83 15.03
C GLY A 131 -16.25 -2.98 14.23
N ALA A 132 -15.08 -2.64 14.79
CA ALA A 132 -13.81 -2.84 14.08
C ALA A 132 -13.46 -4.34 13.96
N VAL A 133 -13.20 -4.81 12.74
CA VAL A 133 -12.74 -6.18 12.49
C VAL A 133 -11.24 -6.25 12.80
N VAL A 134 -10.88 -7.00 13.83
CA VAL A 134 -9.48 -7.22 14.23
C VAL A 134 -9.11 -8.69 13.98
N PRO A 135 -7.97 -8.99 13.35
CA PRO A 135 -7.53 -10.35 13.15
C PRO A 135 -7.24 -11.03 14.50
N GLU A 136 -7.64 -12.29 14.68
CA GLU A 136 -7.38 -13.03 15.93
C GLU A 136 -5.88 -13.24 16.16
N ARG A 137 -5.15 -13.49 15.08
CA ARG A 137 -3.71 -13.74 15.07
C ARG A 137 -3.05 -12.95 13.96
N ILE A 138 -1.84 -12.49 14.23
CA ILE A 138 -1.01 -11.79 13.26
C ILE A 138 0.33 -12.50 13.20
N ASP A 139 0.73 -12.84 11.97
CA ASP A 139 2.04 -13.39 11.69
C ASP A 139 3.04 -12.23 11.50
N TYR A 140 3.99 -12.14 12.44
CA TYR A 140 5.10 -11.18 12.39
C TYR A 140 6.42 -11.83 11.98
N THR A 141 6.41 -13.10 11.55
CA THR A 141 7.65 -13.77 11.15
C THR A 141 8.24 -13.08 9.93
N THR A 142 9.51 -12.65 10.05
CA THR A 142 10.20 -11.97 8.95
C THR A 142 10.99 -12.90 8.06
N GLY A 143 11.24 -14.14 8.52
CA GLY A 143 12.21 -15.04 7.91
C GLY A 143 13.66 -14.70 8.27
N ALA A 144 13.94 -13.43 8.62
CA ALA A 144 15.27 -12.99 8.97
C ALA A 144 15.71 -13.53 10.34
N VAL A 145 16.95 -14.03 10.41
CA VAL A 145 17.57 -14.53 11.64
C VAL A 145 18.52 -13.49 12.20
N LEU A 146 18.40 -13.19 13.49
CA LEU A 146 19.39 -12.36 14.18
C LEU A 146 20.70 -13.15 14.31
N VAL A 147 21.78 -12.66 13.71
CA VAL A 147 23.09 -13.33 13.70
C VAL A 147 23.92 -12.92 14.90
N ASP A 148 24.08 -11.61 15.12
CA ASP A 148 24.85 -11.07 16.24
C ASP A 148 24.52 -9.58 16.50
N VAL A 149 25.12 -9.00 17.53
CA VAL A 149 25.01 -7.57 17.86
C VAL A 149 26.41 -6.99 18.06
N THR A 150 26.80 -6.06 17.21
CA THR A 150 28.18 -5.53 17.18
C THR A 150 28.23 -4.06 17.58
N PRO A 151 29.16 -3.65 18.45
CA PRO A 151 29.38 -2.24 18.73
C PRO A 151 29.97 -1.54 17.52
N VAL A 152 29.45 -0.35 17.21
CA VAL A 152 29.93 0.53 16.15
C VAL A 152 30.50 1.79 16.77
N ASN A 153 31.71 2.14 16.36
CA ASN A 153 32.35 3.40 16.67
C ASN A 153 32.65 4.11 15.35
N ASP A 154 31.92 5.18 15.06
CA ASP A 154 32.11 5.97 13.84
C ASP A 154 32.05 7.48 14.15
N PHE A 155 32.01 8.29 13.09
CA PHE A 155 31.82 9.73 13.20
C PHE A 155 30.56 10.15 12.46
N SER A 156 29.82 11.14 12.99
CA SER A 156 28.70 11.73 12.28
C SER A 156 29.15 12.45 11.01
N ALA A 157 28.40 12.29 9.92
CA ALA A 157 28.63 13.09 8.71
C ALA A 157 28.28 14.57 8.97
N GLY A 158 29.16 15.50 8.58
CA GLY A 158 28.93 16.95 8.73
C GLY A 158 30.22 17.76 8.87
N LYS A 159 30.07 19.09 9.02
CA LYS A 159 31.21 20.03 9.19
C LYS A 159 31.98 19.79 10.50
N ASP A 160 31.29 19.34 11.55
CA ASP A 160 31.87 19.02 12.86
C ASP A 160 31.59 17.54 13.21
N PRO A 161 32.46 16.61 12.78
CA PRO A 161 32.27 15.18 13.02
C PRO A 161 32.32 14.88 14.52
N ARG A 162 31.23 14.34 15.06
CA ARG A 162 31.16 13.86 16.45
C ARG A 162 31.33 12.35 16.46
N ALA A 163 32.21 11.86 17.34
CA ALA A 163 32.32 10.43 17.59
C ALA A 163 30.96 9.89 18.07
N ARG A 164 30.49 8.81 17.45
CA ARG A 164 29.27 8.12 17.84
C ARG A 164 29.63 6.70 18.24
N ARG A 165 29.04 6.26 19.35
CA ARG A 165 29.09 4.87 19.80
C ARG A 165 27.67 4.33 19.90
N TYR A 166 27.40 3.28 19.14
CA TYR A 166 26.11 2.60 19.09
C TYR A 166 26.30 1.11 18.80
N PHE A 167 25.21 0.39 18.57
CA PHE A 167 25.24 -1.02 18.22
C PHE A 167 24.45 -1.23 16.93
N ASP A 168 24.95 -2.13 16.10
CA ASP A 168 24.21 -2.68 14.97
C ASP A 168 23.74 -4.09 15.32
N ILE A 169 22.54 -4.44 14.86
CA ILE A 169 22.23 -5.86 14.65
C ILE A 169 22.89 -6.33 13.36
N LEU A 170 23.41 -7.55 13.37
CA LEU A 170 23.71 -8.33 12.18
C LEU A 170 22.58 -9.33 12.00
N TYR A 171 21.95 -9.36 10.84
CA TYR A 171 20.88 -10.31 10.55
C TYR A 171 21.06 -10.91 9.17
N SER A 172 20.51 -12.10 8.97
CA SER A 172 20.47 -12.75 7.67
C SER A 172 19.03 -12.88 7.22
N PRO A 173 18.61 -12.21 6.12
CA PRO A 173 17.24 -12.30 5.62
C PRO A 173 16.94 -13.67 4.99
N ASP A 174 17.94 -14.33 4.40
CA ASP A 174 17.80 -15.55 3.59
C ASP A 174 18.71 -16.70 4.03
N GLY A 175 19.58 -16.49 5.01
CA GLY A 175 20.56 -17.45 5.49
C GLY A 175 21.89 -17.45 4.73
N ALA A 176 22.03 -16.66 3.67
CA ALA A 176 23.24 -16.56 2.85
C ALA A 176 23.99 -15.25 3.08
N ASP A 177 23.26 -14.13 3.07
CA ASP A 177 23.84 -12.80 3.24
C ASP A 177 23.67 -12.30 4.67
N ILE A 178 24.62 -11.45 5.12
CA ILE A 178 24.55 -10.78 6.41
C ILE A 178 24.42 -9.28 6.18
N GLU A 179 23.27 -8.75 6.57
CA GLU A 179 22.97 -7.34 6.60
C GLU A 179 23.18 -6.75 7.99
N ARG A 180 23.25 -5.41 8.05
CA ARG A 180 23.49 -4.67 9.28
C ARG A 180 22.52 -3.51 9.40
N MET A 181 21.97 -3.33 10.60
CA MET A 181 21.05 -2.24 10.90
C MET A 181 21.30 -1.65 12.29
N PRO A 182 21.39 -0.31 12.43
CA PRO A 182 21.59 0.32 13.74
C PRO A 182 20.45 0.09 14.72
N ILE A 183 20.79 -0.05 15.99
CA ILE A 183 19.83 -0.07 17.10
C ILE A 183 19.57 1.37 17.55
N LYS A 184 18.28 1.72 17.70
CA LYS A 184 17.70 3.05 18.01
C LYS A 184 17.50 3.96 16.80
N SER A 185 16.32 4.56 16.76
CA SER A 185 15.84 5.41 15.65
C SER A 185 16.78 6.52 15.22
N ARG A 186 17.46 7.16 16.18
CA ARG A 186 18.41 8.25 15.91
C ARG A 186 19.61 7.86 15.04
N TYR A 187 19.93 6.57 14.93
CA TYR A 187 21.05 6.08 14.12
C TYR A 187 20.61 5.49 12.78
N TRP A 188 19.31 5.32 12.55
CA TRP A 188 18.79 4.78 11.30
C TRP A 188 19.00 5.74 10.13
N GLY A 189 19.00 5.19 8.91
CA GLY A 189 18.91 5.98 7.69
C GLY A 189 17.60 6.78 7.62
N LYS A 190 17.60 7.88 6.87
CA LYS A 190 16.44 8.79 6.74
C LYS A 190 15.18 8.07 6.28
N GLU A 191 15.34 7.13 5.35
CA GLU A 191 14.22 6.34 4.81
C GLU A 191 13.56 5.50 5.90
N LEU A 192 14.34 4.73 6.65
CA LEU A 192 13.82 3.91 7.75
C LEU A 192 13.19 4.76 8.86
N GLN A 193 13.77 5.92 9.17
CA GLN A 193 13.16 6.88 10.11
C GLN A 193 11.81 7.40 9.60
N SER A 194 11.73 7.73 8.30
CA SER A 194 10.49 8.19 7.67
C SER A 194 9.41 7.12 7.71
N ARG A 195 9.75 5.87 7.33
CA ARG A 195 8.82 4.72 7.38
C ARG A 195 8.34 4.44 8.79
N PHE A 196 9.24 4.46 9.79
CA PHE A 196 8.84 4.30 11.18
C PHE A 196 7.87 5.38 11.64
N ALA A 197 8.14 6.64 11.31
CA ALA A 197 7.27 7.76 11.66
C ALA A 197 5.89 7.68 10.97
N GLU A 198 5.87 7.28 9.70
CA GLU A 198 4.65 7.04 8.92
C GLU A 198 3.78 5.94 9.56
N ILE A 199 4.38 4.79 9.87
CA ILE A 199 3.70 3.68 10.53
C ILE A 199 3.16 4.12 11.89
N LYS A 200 3.96 4.82 12.71
CA LYS A 200 3.53 5.32 14.02
C LYS A 200 2.44 6.38 13.96
N LYS A 201 2.35 7.13 12.87
CA LYS A 201 1.25 8.06 12.63
C LYS A 201 -0.02 7.30 12.25
N SER A 202 0.10 6.31 11.36
CA SER A 202 -1.02 5.48 10.88
C SER A 202 -1.60 4.58 11.97
N GLU A 203 -0.78 4.09 12.90
CA GLU A 203 -1.22 3.30 14.07
C GLU A 203 -2.19 4.07 14.98
N LYS A 204 -2.17 5.41 14.94
CA LYS A 204 -3.05 6.28 15.74
C LYS A 204 -4.39 6.58 15.06
N VAL A 205 -4.57 6.16 13.80
CA VAL A 205 -5.83 6.38 13.08
C VAL A 205 -6.89 5.44 13.67
N PRO A 206 -8.06 5.94 14.10
CA PRO A 206 -9.16 5.12 14.60
C PRO A 206 -9.56 4.06 13.58
N ARG A 207 -9.96 2.90 14.06
CA ARG A 207 -10.28 1.78 13.17
C ARG A 207 -11.74 1.86 12.77
N GLU A 208 -11.99 2.14 11.51
CA GLU A 208 -13.33 2.11 10.95
C GLU A 208 -13.81 0.65 10.77
N PRO A 209 -15.06 0.35 11.16
CA PRO A 209 -15.73 -0.89 10.78
C PRO A 209 -15.72 -1.09 9.26
N LEU A 210 -15.62 -2.35 8.83
CA LEU A 210 -15.84 -2.66 7.42
C LEU A 210 -17.26 -2.24 7.04
N ARG A 211 -17.38 -1.40 6.01
CA ARG A 211 -18.69 -0.95 5.54
C ARG A 211 -19.48 -2.14 4.99
N GLU A 212 -20.72 -2.28 5.44
CA GLU A 212 -21.64 -3.26 4.88
C GLU A 212 -21.90 -2.97 3.40
N ARG A 213 -21.94 -4.02 2.60
CA ARG A 213 -22.22 -3.93 1.17
C ARG A 213 -23.68 -3.50 0.96
N GLY A 214 -23.92 -2.21 0.75
CA GLY A 214 -25.25 -1.66 0.44
C GLY A 214 -25.56 -0.30 1.08
N SER A 215 -24.78 0.17 2.05
CA SER A 215 -25.11 1.35 2.86
C SER A 215 -25.22 2.66 2.05
N ARG A 216 -24.55 2.75 0.89
CA ARG A 216 -24.60 3.95 0.03
C ARG A 216 -25.97 4.18 -0.61
N MET A 217 -26.77 3.13 -0.84
CA MET A 217 -28.13 3.28 -1.40
C MET A 217 -29.12 3.86 -0.38
N ALA A 218 -28.87 3.69 0.92
CA ALA A 218 -29.74 4.23 1.97
C ALA A 218 -29.44 5.71 2.27
N GLU A 219 -28.16 6.11 2.25
CA GLU A 219 -27.76 7.51 2.48
C GLU A 219 -28.09 8.42 1.30
N LEU A 220 -27.94 7.93 0.05
CA LEU A 220 -28.33 8.70 -1.15
C LEU A 220 -29.85 8.91 -1.25
N ARG A 221 -30.68 8.00 -0.70
CA ARG A 221 -32.14 8.18 -0.64
C ARG A 221 -32.61 9.16 0.43
N ARG A 222 -31.79 9.44 1.45
CA ARG A 222 -32.12 10.43 2.50
C ARG A 222 -31.69 11.86 2.15
N ALA A 223 -30.84 12.03 1.14
CA ALA A 223 -30.29 13.33 0.75
C ALA A 223 -31.07 14.04 -0.38
N VAL A 224 -32.17 13.46 -0.87
CA VAL A 224 -33.06 14.10 -1.83
C VAL A 224 -34.35 14.54 -1.10
N PRO A 225 -34.56 15.84 -0.85
CA PRO A 225 -35.86 16.35 -0.41
C PRO A 225 -36.89 16.10 -1.53
N GLY A 226 -38.11 15.74 -1.13
CA GLY A 226 -39.13 15.11 -1.97
C GLY A 226 -39.40 15.78 -3.32
N GLU A 227 -39.49 14.94 -4.35
CA GLU A 227 -40.44 15.12 -5.44
C GLU A 227 -41.45 13.97 -5.31
N GLU A 228 -42.61 14.29 -4.73
CA GLU A 228 -43.83 13.50 -4.92
C GLU A 228 -44.22 13.64 -6.39
N TYR A 229 -44.16 12.54 -7.15
CA TYR A 229 -44.85 12.45 -8.42
C TYR A 229 -46.26 11.93 -8.12
N GLU A 230 -47.26 12.79 -8.27
CA GLU A 230 -48.66 12.37 -8.36
C GLU A 230 -48.83 11.49 -9.61
N GLU A 231 -49.42 10.31 -9.43
CA GLU A 231 -49.89 9.46 -10.52
C GLU A 231 -51.25 10.00 -11.01
N GLU A 232 -51.32 10.36 -12.29
CA GLU A 232 -52.55 10.31 -13.11
C GLU A 232 -52.41 9.24 -14.20
#